data_AF-A0A7W1R0P1-F1
#
_entry.id   AF-A0A7W1R0P1-F1
#
_cell.length_a   1.000
_cell.length_b   1.000
_cell.length_c   1.000
_cell.angle_alpha   90.00
_cell.angle_beta   90.00
_cell.angle_gamma   90.00
#
_symmetry.space_group_name_H-M   'P 1'
#
loop_
_entity.id
_entity.type
_entity.pdbx_description
1 polymer ?
#
loop_
_entity_poly.entity_id
_entity_poly.type
_entity_poly.pdbx_seq_one_letter_code
_entity_poly.pdbx_strand_id
1 'polypeptide(L)'
;MANDAEIRLRDRLSKLSGLDLLRGARLSGELERLQRQLDRIEAEPTDEEIWSKVELARHEERPYTLDYVERLFDDWFELHGDRGRADDAALVAGLGKLDGRTVALIGHQKGRDIKERTKRNFGMAYPEGYRKAMRVMETAERHGFPLATLVDT
;
A
#
# COMPACT_ATOMS: atom_id res chain seq x y z
N MET A 1 -15.23 14.33 -16.43
CA MET A 1 -16.25 14.41 -17.50
C MET A 1 -16.86 13.03 -17.65
N ALA A 2 -18.18 12.88 -17.60
CA ALA A 2 -18.83 11.57 -17.67
C ALA A 2 -18.40 10.84 -18.96
N ASN A 3 -17.96 9.60 -18.82
CA ASN A 3 -17.46 8.81 -19.94
C ASN A 3 -18.63 8.55 -20.91
N ASP A 4 -18.42 8.61 -22.23
CA ASP A 4 -19.47 8.37 -23.25
C ASP A 4 -20.23 7.04 -23.01
N ALA A 5 -19.57 6.06 -22.38
CA ALA A 5 -20.17 4.80 -21.96
C ALA A 5 -21.20 4.95 -20.82
N GLU A 6 -20.93 5.83 -19.84
CA GLU A 6 -21.81 6.14 -18.71
C GLU A 6 -23.09 6.83 -19.19
N ILE A 7 -22.96 7.81 -20.09
CA ILE A 7 -24.10 8.52 -20.69
C ILE A 7 -25.00 7.54 -21.45
N ARG A 8 -24.42 6.62 -22.24
CA ARG A 8 -25.16 5.57 -22.94
C ARG A 8 -25.86 4.59 -21.99
N LEU A 9 -25.22 4.26 -20.86
CA LEU A 9 -25.82 3.39 -19.84
C LEU A 9 -27.01 4.06 -19.14
N ARG A 10 -26.87 5.33 -18.74
CA ARG A 10 -27.98 6.11 -18.14
C ARG A 10 -29.16 6.25 -19.09
N ASP A 11 -28.91 6.53 -20.37
CA ASP A 11 -29.94 6.63 -21.40
C ASP A 11 -30.65 5.28 -21.65
N ARG A 12 -29.90 4.18 -21.61
CA ARG A 12 -30.49 2.84 -21.76
C ARG A 12 -31.34 2.45 -20.53
N LEU A 13 -30.89 2.82 -19.34
CA LEU A 13 -31.59 2.56 -18.08
C LEU A 13 -32.89 3.37 -18.01
N SER A 14 -32.86 4.66 -18.38
CA SER A 14 -34.06 5.49 -18.44
C SER A 14 -35.10 4.95 -19.43
N LYS A 15 -34.68 4.55 -20.64
CA LYS A 15 -35.55 3.94 -21.65
C LYS A 15 -36.19 2.63 -21.19
N LEU A 16 -35.43 1.75 -20.53
CA LEU A 16 -35.94 0.47 -20.04
C LEU A 16 -36.82 0.63 -18.79
N SER A 17 -36.55 1.64 -17.96
CA SER A 17 -37.37 1.94 -16.78
C SER A 17 -38.73 2.53 -17.12
N GLY A 18 -38.86 3.24 -18.25
CA GLY A 18 -40.11 3.84 -18.72
C GLY A 18 -41.00 2.92 -19.56
N LEU A 19 -40.58 1.68 -19.83
CA LEU A 19 -41.39 0.70 -20.57
C LEU A 19 -42.26 -0.11 -19.59
N ASP A 20 -43.57 0.15 -19.60
CA ASP A 20 -44.56 -0.53 -18.76
C ASP A 20 -44.57 -2.06 -18.97
N LEU A 21 -44.04 -2.76 -17.96
CA LEU A 21 -44.53 -3.99 -17.29
C LEU A 21 -44.92 -5.26 -18.08
N LEU A 22 -44.94 -5.31 -19.41
CA LEU A 22 -45.45 -6.49 -20.14
C LEU A 22 -44.47 -7.69 -20.28
N ARG A 23 -43.28 -7.65 -19.66
CA ARG A 23 -42.32 -8.80 -19.58
C ARG A 23 -41.55 -8.85 -18.24
N GLY A 24 -42.27 -8.71 -17.12
CA GLY A 24 -41.77 -8.36 -15.78
C GLY A 24 -40.56 -9.12 -15.17
N ALA A 25 -40.28 -10.37 -15.54
CA ALA A 25 -39.15 -11.13 -14.94
C ALA A 25 -37.81 -10.95 -15.68
N ARG A 26 -37.82 -10.67 -17.00
CA ARG A 26 -36.59 -10.57 -17.80
C ARG A 26 -36.04 -9.14 -17.84
N LEU A 27 -36.94 -8.15 -17.77
CA LEU A 27 -36.60 -6.72 -17.71
C LEU A 27 -36.02 -6.30 -16.35
N SER A 28 -36.56 -6.82 -15.25
CA SER A 28 -36.06 -6.54 -13.89
C SER A 28 -34.61 -6.97 -13.72
N GLY A 29 -34.26 -8.18 -14.15
CA GLY A 29 -32.87 -8.66 -14.11
C GLY A 29 -31.90 -7.87 -15.01
N GLU A 30 -32.36 -7.36 -16.15
CA GLU A 30 -31.54 -6.50 -17.02
C GLU A 30 -31.35 -5.10 -16.41
N LEU A 31 -32.40 -4.53 -15.81
CA LEU A 31 -32.33 -3.26 -15.07
C LEU A 31 -31.37 -3.36 -13.88
N GLU A 32 -31.47 -4.40 -13.06
CA GLU A 32 -30.54 -4.63 -11.95
C GLU A 32 -29.10 -4.81 -12.42
N ARG A 33 -28.89 -5.41 -13.58
CA ARG A 33 -27.55 -5.56 -14.16
C ARG A 33 -27.01 -4.22 -14.62
N LEU A 34 -27.81 -3.42 -15.32
CA LEU A 34 -27.41 -2.11 -15.82
C LEU A 34 -27.16 -1.12 -14.66
N GLN A 35 -28.00 -1.16 -13.62
CA GLN A 35 -27.79 -0.37 -12.41
C GLN A 35 -26.47 -0.73 -11.74
N ARG A 36 -26.18 -2.03 -11.52
CA ARG A 36 -24.90 -2.47 -10.97
C ARG A 36 -23.68 -2.06 -11.82
N GLN A 37 -23.84 -2.00 -13.14
CA GLN A 37 -22.78 -1.51 -14.02
C GLN A 37 -22.58 0.00 -13.86
N LEU A 38 -23.66 0.76 -13.67
CA LEU A 38 -23.60 2.19 -13.43
C LEU A 38 -22.95 2.49 -12.06
N ASP A 39 -23.43 1.82 -11.00
CA ASP A 39 -22.90 1.96 -9.64
C ASP A 39 -21.40 1.65 -9.60
N ARG A 40 -20.95 0.67 -10.40
CA ARG A 40 -19.53 0.33 -10.51
C ARG A 40 -18.71 1.44 -11.16
N ILE A 41 -19.22 2.08 -12.21
CA ILE A 41 -18.54 3.20 -12.89
C ILE A 41 -18.55 4.45 -12.00
N GLU A 42 -19.65 4.72 -11.32
CA GLU A 42 -19.73 5.85 -10.38
C GLU A 42 -18.84 5.64 -9.14
N ALA A 43 -18.59 4.38 -8.77
CA ALA A 43 -17.63 4.02 -7.73
C ALA A 43 -16.17 4.03 -8.20
N GLU A 44 -15.88 4.18 -9.51
CA GLU A 44 -14.51 4.34 -9.97
C GLU A 44 -14.00 5.72 -9.53
N PRO A 45 -12.83 5.78 -8.87
CA PRO A 45 -12.28 7.06 -8.43
C PRO A 45 -11.94 7.91 -9.64
N THR A 46 -12.27 9.20 -9.55
CA THR A 46 -11.90 10.20 -10.54
C THR A 46 -10.37 10.37 -10.61
N ASP A 47 -9.88 10.92 -11.73
CA ASP A 47 -8.45 11.22 -11.89
C ASP A 47 -7.91 12.13 -10.77
N GLU A 48 -8.74 13.07 -10.29
CA GLU A 48 -8.42 13.96 -9.17
C GLU A 48 -8.27 13.17 -7.87
N GLU A 49 -9.21 12.28 -7.55
CA GLU A 49 -9.12 11.43 -6.36
C GLU A 49 -7.93 10.45 -6.41
N ILE A 50 -7.59 9.94 -7.59
CA ILE A 50 -6.40 9.11 -7.80
C ILE A 50 -5.15 9.93 -7.52
N TRP A 51 -5.06 11.14 -8.09
CA TRP A 51 -3.91 12.00 -7.92
C TRP A 51 -3.74 12.47 -6.47
N SER A 52 -4.82 12.85 -5.79
CA SER A 52 -4.79 13.20 -4.36
C SER A 52 -4.28 12.05 -3.49
N LYS A 53 -4.58 10.79 -3.81
CA LYS A 53 -4.00 9.63 -3.10
C LYS A 53 -2.50 9.50 -3.33
N VAL A 54 -2.01 9.79 -4.53
CA VAL A 54 -0.57 9.80 -4.85
C VAL A 54 0.15 10.91 -4.08
N GLU A 55 -0.43 12.09 -4.01
CA GLU A 55 0.10 13.21 -3.22
C GLU A 55 0.16 12.85 -1.73
N LEU A 56 -0.90 12.26 -1.19
CA LEU A 56 -0.93 11.80 0.20
C LEU A 56 0.14 10.73 0.48
N ALA A 57 0.35 9.79 -0.45
CA ALA A 57 1.40 8.78 -0.33
C ALA A 57 2.82 9.37 -0.33
N ARG A 58 2.99 10.58 -0.88
CA ARG A 58 4.26 11.32 -0.96
C ARG A 58 4.36 12.46 0.05
N HIS A 59 3.37 12.60 0.92
CA HIS A 59 3.32 13.66 1.91
C HIS A 59 4.53 13.61 2.84
N GLU A 60 5.16 14.75 3.13
CA GLU A 60 6.41 14.79 3.90
C GLU A 60 6.25 14.28 5.34
N GLU A 61 5.08 14.51 5.92
CA GLU A 61 4.71 14.03 7.27
C GLU A 61 4.24 12.58 7.31
N ARG A 62 4.18 11.87 6.16
CA ARG A 62 3.77 10.46 6.15
C ARG A 62 4.69 9.65 7.09
N PRO A 63 4.13 8.84 8.01
CA PRO A 63 4.94 8.01 8.89
C PRO A 63 5.79 7.01 8.10
N TYR A 64 7.09 6.96 8.44
CA TYR A 64 8.07 6.02 7.91
C TYR A 64 8.21 4.79 8.80
N THR A 65 9.03 3.82 8.38
CA THR A 65 9.24 2.55 9.09
C THR A 65 9.52 2.75 10.57
N LEU A 66 10.48 3.61 10.94
CA LEU A 66 10.86 3.82 12.34
C LEU A 66 9.74 4.46 13.18
N ASP A 67 8.84 5.25 12.58
CA ASP A 67 7.69 5.81 13.30
C ASP A 67 6.71 4.70 13.73
N TYR A 68 6.56 3.65 12.93
CA TYR A 68 5.79 2.47 13.30
C TYR A 68 6.53 1.61 14.32
N VAL A 69 7.85 1.47 14.19
CA VAL A 69 8.67 0.73 15.18
C VAL A 69 8.49 1.32 16.56
N GLU A 70 8.65 2.64 16.69
CA GLU A 70 8.55 3.35 17.98
C GLU A 70 7.18 3.18 18.64
N ARG A 71 6.11 3.03 17.84
CA ARG A 71 4.74 2.96 18.33
C ARG A 71 4.22 1.54 18.56
N LEU A 72 4.75 0.55 17.85
CA LEU A 72 4.20 -0.80 17.80
C LEU A 72 5.10 -1.84 18.46
N PHE A 73 6.41 -1.61 18.56
CA PHE A 73 7.36 -2.63 19.01
C PHE A 73 8.01 -2.27 20.35
N ASP A 74 8.06 -3.26 21.24
CA ASP A 74 8.89 -3.24 22.44
C ASP A 74 10.26 -3.89 22.14
N ASP A 75 11.28 -3.57 22.94
CA ASP A 75 12.62 -4.18 22.86
C ASP A 75 13.22 -4.18 21.43
N TRP A 76 13.00 -3.11 20.66
CA TRP A 76 13.50 -3.03 19.29
C TRP A 76 15.03 -3.08 19.22
N PHE A 77 15.54 -3.98 18.38
CA PHE A 77 16.96 -4.17 18.12
C PHE A 77 17.23 -4.15 16.61
N GLU A 78 17.81 -3.04 16.14
CA GLU A 78 18.20 -2.86 14.75
C GLU A 78 19.45 -3.70 14.42
N LEU A 79 19.41 -4.41 13.30
CA LEU A 79 20.46 -5.28 12.79
C LEU A 79 21.14 -4.65 11.58
N HIS A 80 22.39 -4.23 11.76
CA HIS A 80 23.18 -3.54 10.72
C HIS A 80 24.01 -4.49 9.85
N GLY A 81 24.26 -4.07 8.61
CA GLY A 81 25.23 -4.66 7.68
C GLY A 81 24.74 -5.89 6.91
N ASP A 82 25.26 -6.08 5.70
CA ASP A 82 25.03 -7.28 4.88
C ASP A 82 26.09 -8.38 5.09
N ARG A 83 27.13 -8.11 5.89
CA ARG A 83 28.33 -8.97 6.07
C ARG A 83 29.15 -9.23 4.80
N GLY A 84 28.90 -8.46 3.74
CA GLY A 84 29.65 -8.55 2.49
C GLY A 84 30.35 -7.24 2.14
N ARG A 85 29.63 -6.12 2.19
CA ARG A 85 30.10 -4.81 1.73
C ARG A 85 29.88 -3.71 2.75
N ALA A 86 28.63 -3.45 3.12
CA ALA A 86 28.25 -2.25 3.84
C ALA A 86 26.93 -2.42 4.59
N ASP A 87 26.62 -1.44 5.44
CA ASP A 87 25.29 -1.25 6.00
C ASP A 87 24.57 -0.14 5.23
N ASP A 88 23.44 -0.47 4.61
CA ASP A 88 22.62 0.48 3.87
C ASP A 88 21.61 1.16 4.79
N ALA A 89 21.74 2.47 4.99
CA ALA A 89 20.86 3.25 5.85
C ALA A 89 19.45 3.48 5.26
N ALA A 90 19.26 3.25 3.95
CA ALA A 90 17.96 3.35 3.29
C ALA A 90 17.00 2.22 3.70
N LEU A 91 17.54 1.09 4.18
CA LEU A 91 16.77 -0.07 4.61
C LEU A 91 17.02 -0.34 6.10
N VAL A 92 15.98 -0.28 6.92
CA VAL A 92 16.03 -0.67 8.32
C VAL A 92 15.62 -2.13 8.43
N ALA A 93 16.34 -2.91 9.23
CA ALA A 93 15.99 -4.31 9.47
C ALA A 93 16.36 -4.68 10.91
N GLY A 94 15.53 -5.46 11.59
CA GLY A 94 15.74 -5.75 13.01
C GLY A 94 14.72 -6.72 13.59
N LEU A 95 14.83 -6.91 14.89
CA LEU A 95 13.91 -7.72 15.69
C LEU A 95 13.26 -6.82 16.74
N GLY A 96 11.99 -7.06 17.04
CA GLY A 96 11.32 -6.45 18.19
C GLY A 96 10.21 -7.35 18.69
N LYS A 97 9.62 -7.00 19.82
CA LYS A 97 8.43 -7.67 20.36
C LYS A 97 7.18 -6.91 19.95
N LEU A 98 6.24 -7.62 19.35
CA LEU A 98 4.90 -7.14 19.05
C LEU A 98 3.92 -8.03 19.83
N ASP A 99 3.16 -7.44 20.75
CA ASP A 99 2.25 -8.17 21.67
C ASP A 99 2.92 -9.37 22.36
N GLY A 100 4.15 -9.16 22.84
CA GLY A 100 4.94 -10.20 23.54
C GLY A 100 5.57 -11.26 22.63
N ARG A 101 5.34 -11.21 21.30
CA ARG A 101 5.95 -12.12 20.33
C ARG A 101 7.11 -11.47 19.60
N THR A 102 8.26 -12.15 19.53
CA THR A 102 9.40 -11.69 18.70
C THR A 102 9.03 -11.76 17.23
N VAL A 103 9.17 -10.63 16.53
CA VAL A 103 8.89 -10.45 15.11
C VAL A 103 10.10 -9.79 14.45
N ALA A 104 10.48 -10.29 13.28
CA ALA A 104 11.46 -9.65 12.42
C ALA A 104 10.77 -8.60 11.54
N LEU A 105 11.34 -7.41 11.48
CA LEU A 105 10.83 -6.31 10.66
C LEU A 105 11.90 -5.84 9.70
N ILE A 106 11.49 -5.54 8.48
CA ILE A 106 12.32 -4.91 7.44
C ILE A 106 11.51 -3.76 6.84
N GLY A 107 12.11 -2.60 6.61
CA GLY A 107 11.40 -1.51 5.98
C GLY A 107 12.30 -0.44 5.39
N HIS A 108 11.73 0.34 4.47
CA HIS A 108 12.43 1.47 3.86
C HIS A 108 12.38 2.67 4.79
N GLN A 109 13.46 3.44 4.86
CA GLN A 109 13.55 4.62 5.70
C GLN A 109 14.06 5.81 4.90
N LYS A 110 13.20 6.82 4.71
CA LYS A 110 13.48 8.01 3.89
C LYS A 110 14.23 9.11 4.64
N GLY A 111 13.95 9.31 5.94
CA GLY A 111 14.53 10.39 6.74
C GLY A 111 13.68 11.67 6.71
N ARG A 112 13.69 12.43 7.83
CA ARG A 112 12.81 13.60 8.00
C ARG A 112 13.46 14.89 7.48
N ASP A 113 14.71 15.12 7.84
CA ASP A 113 15.47 16.29 7.41
C ASP A 113 16.34 16.02 6.18
N ILE A 114 16.89 17.08 5.57
CA ILE A 114 17.74 16.98 4.37
C ILE A 114 18.98 16.12 4.61
N LYS A 115 19.57 16.18 5.81
CA LYS A 115 20.79 15.43 6.15
C LYS A 115 20.48 13.94 6.25
N GLU A 116 19.38 13.60 6.91
CA GLU A 116 18.88 12.23 7.02
C GLU A 116 18.48 11.67 5.66
N ARG A 117 17.72 12.44 4.86
CA ARG A 117 17.33 12.05 3.50
C ARG A 117 18.54 11.74 2.64
N THR A 118 19.57 12.58 2.70
CA THR A 118 20.83 12.35 1.99
C THR A 118 21.54 11.08 2.49
N LYS A 119 21.64 10.90 3.82
CA LYS A 119 22.28 9.72 4.42
C LYS A 119 21.57 8.42 4.04
N ARG A 120 20.25 8.44 4.00
CA ARG A 120 19.40 7.27 3.72
C ARG A 120 19.02 7.15 2.25
N ASN A 121 19.70 7.89 1.37
CA ASN A 121 19.47 7.88 -0.08
C ASN A 121 17.97 8.03 -0.44
N PHE A 122 17.24 8.88 0.29
CA PHE A 122 15.80 9.09 0.12
C PHE A 122 14.96 7.79 0.19
N GLY A 123 15.41 6.80 0.95
CA GLY A 123 14.77 5.48 1.07
C GLY A 123 15.05 4.52 -0.09
N MET A 124 15.89 4.91 -1.06
CA MET A 124 16.27 4.08 -2.19
C MET A 124 17.42 3.15 -1.79
N ALA A 125 17.11 1.86 -1.63
CA ALA A 125 18.09 0.85 -1.22
C ALA A 125 19.09 0.48 -2.32
N TYR A 126 20.34 0.31 -1.91
CA TYR A 126 21.42 -0.30 -2.69
C TYR A 126 21.37 -1.85 -2.59
N PRO A 127 22.13 -2.58 -3.42
CA PRO A 127 22.19 -4.05 -3.35
C PRO A 127 22.53 -4.60 -1.96
N GLU A 128 23.45 -3.94 -1.24
CA GLU A 128 23.77 -4.26 0.15
C GLU A 128 22.55 -4.18 1.10
N GLY A 129 21.62 -3.25 0.89
CA GLY A 129 20.37 -3.17 1.65
C GLY A 129 19.54 -4.43 1.47
N TYR A 130 19.32 -4.87 0.23
CA TYR A 130 18.58 -6.11 -0.05
C TYR A 130 19.25 -7.35 0.55
N ARG A 131 20.59 -7.44 0.52
CA ARG A 131 21.33 -8.54 1.17
C ARG A 131 21.19 -8.51 2.69
N LYS A 132 21.19 -7.32 3.30
CA LYS A 132 20.88 -7.15 4.74
C LYS A 132 19.47 -7.64 5.05
N ALA A 133 18.48 -7.30 4.22
CA ALA A 133 17.11 -7.81 4.36
C ALA A 133 17.08 -9.34 4.32
N MET A 134 17.65 -9.95 3.29
CA MET A 134 17.70 -11.42 3.16
C MET A 134 18.32 -12.09 4.39
N ARG A 135 19.41 -11.53 4.94
CA ARG A 135 20.04 -12.03 6.16
C ARG A 135 19.10 -12.01 7.37
N VAL A 136 18.28 -10.98 7.51
CA VAL A 136 17.27 -10.90 8.57
C VAL A 136 16.13 -11.89 8.32
N MET A 137 15.69 -12.06 7.07
CA MET A 137 14.71 -13.07 6.69
C MET A 137 15.18 -14.49 7.02
N GLU A 138 16.42 -14.85 6.69
CA GLU A 138 17.01 -16.15 7.06
C GLU A 138 17.08 -16.34 8.58
N THR A 139 17.31 -15.26 9.33
CA THR A 139 17.32 -15.31 10.80
C THR A 139 15.92 -15.53 11.35
N ALA A 140 14.92 -14.85 10.78
CA ALA A 140 13.52 -15.06 11.12
C ALA A 140 13.09 -16.51 10.85
N GLU A 141 13.44 -17.04 9.68
CA GLU A 141 13.18 -18.44 9.29
C GLU A 141 13.82 -19.43 10.28
N ARG A 142 15.12 -19.27 10.58
CA ARG A 142 15.85 -20.16 11.51
C ARG A 142 15.22 -20.23 12.90
N HIS A 143 14.62 -19.14 13.38
CA HIS A 143 14.05 -19.06 14.71
C HIS A 143 12.51 -19.16 14.74
N GLY A 144 11.87 -19.31 13.58
CA GLY A 144 10.41 -19.34 13.48
C GLY A 144 9.73 -18.02 13.85
N PHE A 145 10.44 -16.89 13.73
CA PHE A 145 9.86 -15.58 13.99
C PHE A 145 8.98 -15.15 12.80
N PRO A 146 7.79 -14.55 13.04
CA PRO A 146 7.06 -13.87 11.99
C PRO A 146 7.91 -12.78 11.35
N LEU A 147 7.69 -12.54 10.06
CA LEU A 147 8.36 -11.50 9.30
C LEU A 147 7.33 -10.48 8.82
N ALA A 148 7.60 -9.20 9.04
CA ALA A 148 6.83 -8.09 8.51
C ALA A 148 7.73 -7.19 7.65
N THR A 149 7.19 -6.69 6.53
CA THR A 149 7.89 -5.76 5.65
C THR A 149 7.10 -4.47 5.43
N LEU A 150 7.75 -3.31 5.58
CA LEU A 150 7.17 -2.00 5.30
C LEU A 150 7.76 -1.42 4.00
N VAL A 151 6.94 -1.41 2.95
CA VAL A 151 7.34 -0.93 1.62
C VAL A 151 7.04 0.56 1.51
N ASP A 152 8.10 1.37 1.45
CA ASP A 152 8.01 2.81 1.29
C ASP A 152 9.28 3.37 0.63
N THR A 153 9.53 2.94 -0.60
CA THR A 153 10.63 3.46 -1.44
C THR A 153 10.17 4.59 -2.35
#